data_AF-A0A4S8NM00-F1
#
_entry.id   AF-A0A4S8NM00-F1
#
_cell.length_a   1.000
_cell.length_b   1.000
_cell.length_c   1.000
_cell.angle_alpha   90.00
_cell.angle_beta   90.00
_cell.angle_gamma   90.00
#
_symmetry.space_group_name_H-M   'P 1'
#
loop_
_entity.id
_entity.type
_entity.pdbx_description
1 polymer ?
#
loop_
_entity_poly.entity_id
_entity_poly.type
_entity_poly.pdbx_seq_one_letter_code
_entity_poly.pdbx_strand_id
1 'polypeptide(L)'
;MSDPVSPSQLRQDLYRLLDGVLETGRPLEILRKGRLLRVVPDQPVSRLDQIRTDASVIVGDPEDLVSVDWSSEWDPARALHP
;
A
#
# COMPACT_ATOMS: atom_id res chain seq x y z
N MET A 1 -6.78 7.27 5.08
CA MET A 1 -7.03 8.60 4.47
C MET A 1 -5.92 9.50 4.95
N SER A 2 -5.21 10.16 4.02
CA SER A 2 -4.19 11.16 4.37
C SER A 2 -4.88 12.47 4.71
N ASP A 3 -4.38 13.22 5.69
CA ASP A 3 -4.97 14.52 6.04
C ASP A 3 -4.78 15.53 4.89
N PRO A 4 -5.83 16.26 4.47
CA PRO A 4 -5.75 17.18 3.35
C PRO A 4 -4.89 18.40 3.67
N VAL A 5 -4.05 18.80 2.72
CA VAL A 5 -3.18 19.97 2.87
C VAL A 5 -3.84 21.26 2.37
N SER A 6 -3.45 22.39 2.96
CA SER A 6 -3.85 23.70 2.46
C SER A 6 -3.08 24.09 1.18
N PRO A 7 -3.62 25.01 0.35
CA PRO A 7 -2.93 25.48 -0.86
C PRO A 7 -1.62 26.23 -0.58
N SER A 8 -1.52 26.88 0.59
CA SER A 8 -0.30 27.57 1.02
C SER A 8 0.79 26.58 1.41
N GLN A 9 0.45 25.52 2.14
CA GLN A 9 1.37 24.42 2.43
C GLN A 9 1.81 23.72 1.15
N LEU A 10 0.87 23.44 0.23
CA LEU A 10 1.20 22.88 -1.07
C LEU A 10 2.22 23.73 -1.82
N ARG A 11 2.13 25.06 -1.77
CA ARG A 11 3.07 25.94 -2.46
C ARG A 11 4.47 25.93 -1.83
N GLN A 12 4.56 25.86 -0.51
CA GLN A 12 5.83 25.82 0.21
C GLN A 12 6.59 24.50 -0.05
N ASP A 13 5.86 23.40 -0.18
CA ASP A 13 6.43 22.05 -0.26
C ASP A 13 6.09 21.32 -1.58
N LEU A 14 5.81 22.07 -2.65
CA LEU A 14 5.18 21.54 -3.86
C LEU A 14 5.93 20.33 -4.42
N TYR A 15 7.23 20.48 -4.68
CA TYR A 15 8.02 19.42 -5.29
C TYR A 15 8.11 18.19 -4.40
N ARG A 16 8.41 18.35 -3.11
CA ARG A 16 8.45 17.23 -2.14
C ARG A 16 7.14 16.45 -2.10
N LEU A 17 6.00 17.15 -2.16
CA LEU A 17 4.68 16.53 -2.14
C LEU A 17 4.36 15.81 -3.46
N LEU A 18 4.75 16.38 -4.60
CA LEU A 18 4.59 15.74 -5.91
C LEU A 18 5.47 14.50 -6.04
N ASP A 19 6.74 14.60 -5.62
CA ASP A 19 7.68 13.49 -5.60
C ASP A 19 7.14 12.33 -4.75
N GLY A 20 6.60 12.63 -3.56
CA GLY A 20 5.97 11.62 -2.71
C GLY A 20 4.75 10.93 -3.36
N VAL A 21 3.97 11.64 -4.17
CA VAL A 21 2.86 11.04 -4.95
C VAL A 21 3.40 10.09 -6.02
N LEU A 22 4.48 10.47 -6.71
CA LEU A 22 5.10 9.65 -7.76
C LEU A 22 5.82 8.42 -7.18
N GLU A 23 6.52 8.57 -6.06
CA GLU A 23 7.25 7.50 -5.40
C GLU A 23 6.31 6.45 -4.78
N THR A 24 5.28 6.91 -4.07
CA THR A 24 4.42 6.03 -3.27
C THR A 24 3.17 5.59 -3.99
N GLY A 25 2.75 6.33 -5.03
CA GLY A 25 1.44 6.16 -5.67
C GLY A 25 0.26 6.57 -4.79
N ARG A 26 0.50 7.10 -3.57
CA ARG A 26 -0.57 7.53 -2.67
C ARG A 26 -1.11 8.88 -3.13
N PRO A 27 -2.45 9.02 -3.27
CA PRO A 27 -3.03 10.30 -3.65
C PRO A 27 -2.81 11.39 -2.61
N LEU A 28 -2.47 12.60 -3.08
CA LEU A 28 -2.43 13.80 -2.26
C LEU A 28 -3.77 14.53 -2.34
N GLU A 29 -4.34 14.88 -1.20
CA GLU A 29 -5.60 15.61 -1.11
C GLU A 29 -5.35 17.07 -0.71
N ILE A 30 -6.01 18.01 -1.40
CA ILE A 30 -5.85 19.45 -1.20
C ILE A 30 -7.22 20.07 -0.95
N LEU A 31 -7.41 20.72 0.19
CA LEU A 31 -8.66 21.41 0.51
C LEU A 31 -8.59 22.87 0.04
N ARG A 32 -9.44 23.26 -0.93
CA ARG A 32 -9.51 24.63 -1.44
C ARG A 32 -10.95 25.09 -1.55
N LYS A 33 -11.26 26.23 -0.90
CA LYS A 33 -12.59 26.87 -0.97
C LYS A 33 -13.72 25.89 -0.63
N GLY A 34 -13.52 25.06 0.41
CA GLY A 34 -14.48 24.05 0.84
C GLY A 34 -14.59 22.82 -0.08
N ARG A 35 -13.75 22.70 -1.11
CA ARG A 35 -13.73 21.53 -2.01
C ARG A 35 -12.41 20.79 -1.93
N LEU A 36 -12.48 19.46 -2.04
CA LEU A 36 -11.34 18.56 -2.06
C LEU A 36 -10.86 18.36 -3.50
N LEU A 37 -9.57 18.57 -3.74
CA LEU A 37 -8.88 18.23 -4.98
C LEU A 37 -7.94 17.05 -4.69
N ARG A 38 -7.67 16.24 -5.71
CA ARG A 38 -6.76 15.09 -5.59
C ARG A 38 -5.71 15.13 -6.68
N VAL A 39 -4.44 14.95 -6.30
CA VAL A 39 -3.33 14.74 -7.21
C VAL A 39 -2.98 13.26 -7.18
N VAL A 40 -2.97 12.64 -8.35
CA VAL A 40 -2.65 11.23 -8.57
C VAL A 40 -1.59 11.12 -9.66
N PRO A 41 -0.74 10.09 -9.64
CA PRO A 41 0.14 9.82 -10.77
C PRO A 41 -0.71 9.42 -11.98
N ASP A 42 -0.31 9.88 -13.17
CA ASP A 42 -0.96 9.51 -14.43
C ASP A 42 -0.77 8.01 -14.75
N GLN A 43 0.40 7.48 -14.40
CA GLN A 43 0.71 6.06 -14.49
C GLN A 43 0.60 5.40 -13.11
N PRO A 44 -0.06 4.23 -13.00
CA PRO A 44 -0.14 3.51 -11.74
C PRO A 44 1.23 3.03 -11.30
N VAL A 45 1.56 3.23 -10.03
CA VAL A 45 2.80 2.71 -9.44
C VAL A 45 2.58 1.23 -9.08
N SER A 46 3.51 0.36 -9.48
CA SER A 46 3.43 -1.07 -9.15
C SER A 46 3.52 -1.26 -7.64
N ARG A 47 2.46 -1.77 -7.04
CA ARG A 47 2.40 -2.09 -5.61
C ARG A 47 3.37 -3.22 -5.24
N LEU A 48 3.61 -4.15 -6.16
CA LEU A 48 4.52 -5.27 -5.94
C LEU A 48 5.98 -4.81 -5.96
N ASP A 49 6.33 -3.87 -6.84
CA ASP A 49 7.70 -3.34 -6.94
C ASP A 49 8.11 -2.55 -5.69
N GLN A 50 7.13 -2.07 -4.92
CA GLN A 50 7.35 -1.38 -3.64
C GLN A 50 7.52 -2.33 -2.45
N ILE A 51 7.37 -3.65 -2.63
CA ILE A 51 7.56 -4.62 -1.54
C ILE A 51 9.04 -4.63 -1.14
N ARG A 52 9.32 -4.26 0.10
CA ARG A 52 10.65 -4.40 0.70
C ARG A 52 10.75 -5.81 1.29
N THR A 53 11.69 -6.60 0.77
CA THR A 53 11.98 -7.93 1.30
C THR A 53 12.79 -7.80 2.59
N ASP A 54 12.40 -8.54 3.62
CA ASP A 54 13.14 -8.66 4.87
C ASP A 54 13.55 -10.12 5.06
N ALA A 55 14.85 -10.39 5.13
CA ALA A 55 15.38 -11.73 5.32
C ALA A 55 15.08 -12.31 6.71
N SER A 56 14.71 -11.46 7.67
CA SER A 56 14.30 -11.84 9.03
C SER A 56 12.79 -11.99 9.20
N VAL A 57 12.02 -11.90 8.11
CA VAL A 57 10.55 -12.03 8.15
C VAL A 57 10.10 -13.41 8.64
N ILE A 58 10.92 -14.43 8.43
CA ILE A 58 10.68 -15.79 8.91
C ILE A 58 11.23 -15.90 10.33
N VAL A 59 10.34 -16.18 11.29
CA VAL A 59 10.73 -16.49 12.67
C VAL A 59 10.93 -18.00 12.78
N GLY A 60 12.19 -18.45 12.79
CA GLY A 60 12.55 -19.87 12.83
C GLY A 60 13.38 -20.30 11.61
N ASP A 61 13.44 -21.60 11.33
CA ASP A 61 14.09 -22.14 10.15
C ASP A 61 13.16 -22.02 8.93
N PRO A 62 13.57 -21.35 7.84
CA PRO A 62 12.79 -21.30 6.60
C PRO A 62 12.41 -22.66 6.02
N GLU A 63 13.23 -23.69 6.23
CA GLU A 63 12.95 -25.04 5.72
C GLU A 63 11.71 -25.66 6.37
N ASP A 64 11.38 -25.25 7.60
CA ASP A 64 10.16 -25.70 8.28
C ASP A 64 8.90 -25.31 7.49
N LEU A 65 8.89 -24.12 6.86
CA LEU A 65 7.76 -23.63 6.06
C LEU A 65 7.47 -24.50 4.83
N VAL A 66 8.52 -25.03 4.20
CA VAL A 66 8.39 -25.91 3.01
C VAL A 66 7.76 -27.25 3.41
N SER A 67 8.01 -27.69 4.63
CA SER A 67 7.53 -28.98 5.16
C SER A 67 6.11 -28.95 5.74
N VAL A 68 5.46 -27.77 5.83
CA VAL A 68 4.12 -27.66 6.42
C VAL A 68 3.07 -28.37 5.56
N ASP A 69 2.50 -29.45 6.10
CA ASP A 69 1.35 -30.14 5.51
C ASP A 69 0.03 -29.60 6.10
N TRP A 70 -0.89 -29.21 5.22
CA TRP A 70 -2.21 -28.67 5.56
C TRP A 70 -3.35 -29.65 5.26
N SER A 71 -3.04 -30.88 4.84
CA SER A 71 -4.04 -31.86 4.41
C SER A 71 -5.08 -32.18 5.49
N SER A 72 -4.69 -32.15 6.77
CA SER A 72 -5.58 -32.36 7.92
C SER A 72 -6.50 -31.18 8.25
N GLU A 73 -6.10 -29.96 7.87
CA GLU A 73 -6.88 -28.74 8.06
C GLU A 73 -7.86 -28.46 6.91
N TRP A 74 -7.77 -29.25 5.84
CA TRP A 74 -8.63 -29.15 4.67
C TRP A 74 -10.01 -29.78 4.95
N ASP A 75 -11.03 -28.93 5.04
CA ASP A 75 -12.43 -29.37 5.11
C ASP A 75 -13.12 -29.20 3.74
N PRO A 76 -13.33 -30.29 2.97
CA PRO A 76 -14.00 -30.23 1.68
C PRO A 76 -15.48 -29.80 1.78
N ALA A 77 -16.14 -29.99 2.93
CA ALA A 77 -17.53 -29.59 3.12
C ALA A 77 -17.67 -28.06 3.25
N ARG A 78 -16.62 -27.38 3.76
CA ARG A 78 -16.59 -25.91 3.92
C ARG A 78 -16.63 -25.15 2.59
N ALA A 79 -16.13 -25.74 1.50
CA ALA A 79 -16.16 -25.11 0.17
C ALA A 79 -17.51 -25.25 -0.55
N LEU A 80 -18.36 -26.19 -0.12
CA LEU A 80 -19.63 -26.54 -0.78
C LEU A 80 -20.86 -25.91 -0.13
N HIS A 81 -20.70 -25.26 1.03
CA HIS A 81 -21.77 -24.56 1.76
C HIS A 81 -21.28 -23.19 2.26
N PRO A 82 -21.42 -22.11 1.47
CA PRO A 82 -21.10 -20.74 1.87
C PRO A 82 -22.09 -20.15 2.89
#